data_AF-W2TQA9-F1
#
_entry.id   AF-W2TQA9-F1
#
_cell.length_a   1.000
_cell.length_b   1.000
_cell.length_c   1.000
_cell.angle_alpha   90.00
_cell.angle_beta   90.00
_cell.angle_gamma   90.00
#
_symmetry.space_group_name_H-M   'P 1'
#
loop_
_entity.id
_entity.type
_entity.pdbx_description
1 polymer ?
#
loop_
_entity_poly.entity_id
_entity_poly.type
_entity_poly.pdbx_seq_one_letter_code
_entity_poly.pdbx_strand_id
1 'polypeptide(L)'
;MDLEKFYRKEHTFCKVIVDDFNAESGPRRTPEELYTGTHSLQWNEQGERLSEFIMTTKTIHGNSQFQKPSSLRWTWESLGGGGVHTEIDHIIVSKRFCLTDVAAVPKFYTGSDHRLLRERFSFAEKRNPQSSDSEVSQLSLTGVCSPR
;
A
#
# COMPACT_ATOMS: atom_id res chain seq x y z
N MET A 1 -13.18 14.08 -7.10
CA MET A 1 -13.78 12.73 -7.05
C MET A 1 -13.84 12.33 -5.59
N ASP A 2 -14.98 11.86 -5.09
CA ASP A 2 -15.10 11.39 -3.72
C ASP A 2 -14.67 9.91 -3.67
N LEU A 3 -13.38 9.66 -3.40
CA LEU A 3 -12.80 8.33 -3.33
C LEU A 3 -13.52 7.45 -2.29
N GLU A 4 -14.03 8.05 -1.22
CA GLU A 4 -14.80 7.35 -0.20
C GLU A 4 -16.11 6.80 -0.79
N LYS A 5 -16.83 7.63 -1.55
CA LYS A 5 -18.06 7.19 -2.23
C LYS A 5 -17.80 6.06 -3.22
N PHE A 6 -16.72 6.13 -3.98
CA PHE A 6 -16.32 5.05 -4.90
C PHE A 6 -16.01 3.77 -4.13
N TYR A 7 -15.19 3.87 -3.08
CA TYR A 7 -14.83 2.74 -2.23
C TYR A 7 -16.07 2.09 -1.60
N ARG A 8 -17.07 2.85 -1.16
CA ARG A 8 -18.29 2.30 -0.51
C ARG A 8 -19.25 1.60 -1.48
N LYS A 9 -19.21 1.90 -2.77
CA LYS A 9 -20.18 1.41 -3.77
C LYS A 9 -20.05 -0.09 -4.08
N GLU A 10 -18.82 -0.61 -4.04
CA GLU A 10 -18.51 -1.99 -4.42
C GLU A 10 -18.75 -2.97 -3.26
N HIS A 11 -19.32 -4.15 -3.52
CA HIS A 11 -19.46 -5.23 -2.52
C HIS A 11 -18.57 -6.43 -2.87
N THR A 12 -17.26 -6.25 -2.70
CA THR A 12 -16.26 -7.28 -2.98
C THR A 12 -15.61 -7.84 -1.72
N PHE A 13 -15.04 -9.05 -1.81
CA PHE A 13 -14.39 -9.70 -0.68
C PHE A 13 -13.17 -8.92 -0.16
N CYS A 14 -12.34 -8.41 -1.08
CA CYS A 14 -11.17 -7.59 -0.79
C CYS A 14 -11.14 -6.44 -1.80
N LYS A 15 -10.78 -5.25 -1.34
CA LYS A 15 -10.59 -4.05 -2.15
C LYS A 15 -9.16 -3.59 -1.96
N VAL A 16 -8.55 -3.21 -3.06
CA VAL A 16 -7.19 -2.69 -3.12
C VAL A 16 -7.26 -1.38 -3.89
N ILE A 17 -6.69 -0.33 -3.33
CA ILE A 17 -6.50 0.96 -3.99
C ILE A 17 -4.99 1.15 -4.11
N VAL A 18 -4.51 1.41 -5.32
CA VAL A 18 -3.10 1.60 -5.66
C VAL A 18 -3.03 2.87 -6.48
N ASP A 19 -2.31 3.88 -5.99
CA ASP A 19 -2.19 5.16 -6.69
C ASP A 19 -0.95 5.97 -6.26
N ASP A 20 -0.57 6.96 -7.07
CA ASP A 20 0.34 8.05 -6.69
C ASP A 20 -0.49 9.11 -5.96
N PHE A 21 -0.48 9.08 -4.63
CA PHE A 21 -1.22 10.04 -3.83
C PHE A 21 -0.47 11.36 -3.65
N ASN A 22 0.80 11.43 -4.11
CA ASN A 22 1.72 12.52 -3.81
C ASN A 22 1.77 12.85 -2.30
N ALA A 23 1.60 11.82 -1.47
CA ALA A 23 1.39 11.93 -0.04
C ALA A 23 2.53 11.25 0.71
N GLU A 24 3.11 11.92 1.68
CA GLU A 24 4.06 11.31 2.60
C GLU A 24 3.31 11.01 3.90
N SER A 25 3.04 9.73 4.13
CA SER A 25 2.50 9.25 5.39
C SER A 25 3.67 9.01 6.34
N GLY A 26 3.61 9.56 7.55
CA GLY A 26 4.61 9.33 8.58
C GLY A 26 4.21 8.22 9.56
N PRO A 27 5.04 7.96 10.57
CA PRO A 27 4.70 6.98 11.61
C PRO A 27 3.39 7.33 12.29
N ARG A 28 2.68 6.29 12.72
CA ARG A 28 1.55 6.38 13.65
C ARG A 28 1.87 7.35 14.81
N ARG A 29 1.00 8.35 15.01
CA ARG A 29 1.12 9.37 16.05
C ARG A 29 0.35 9.02 17.31
N THR A 30 -0.80 8.35 17.17
CA THR A 30 -1.65 7.99 18.31
C THR A 30 -2.10 6.53 18.27
N PRO A 31 -2.43 5.90 19.42
CA PRO A 31 -2.94 4.54 19.45
C PRO A 31 -4.23 4.32 18.63
N GLU A 32 -5.03 5.37 18.46
CA GLU A 32 -6.32 5.34 17.75
C GLU A 32 -6.16 5.17 16.24
N GLU A 33 -4.99 5.50 15.68
CA GLU A 33 -4.62 5.30 14.27
C GLU A 33 -4.32 3.82 13.95
N LEU A 34 -5.30 2.95 14.25
CA LEU A 34 -5.16 1.49 14.22
C LEU A 34 -4.78 0.93 12.84
N TYR A 35 -5.10 1.66 11.79
CA TYR A 35 -5.02 1.25 10.39
C TYR A 35 -3.71 1.65 9.69
N THR A 36 -2.93 2.53 10.30
CA THR A 36 -1.63 2.96 9.83
C THR A 36 -0.55 2.32 10.69
N GLY A 37 0.46 1.70 10.08
CA GLY A 37 1.58 1.12 10.79
C GLY A 37 2.59 2.17 11.29
N THR A 38 3.62 1.70 11.98
CA THR A 38 4.65 2.57 12.61
C THR A 38 5.85 2.79 11.71
N HIS A 39 5.88 2.20 10.53
CA HIS A 39 7.08 2.11 9.73
C HIS A 39 7.23 3.18 8.66
N SER A 40 6.30 4.12 8.49
CA SER A 40 6.45 5.19 7.50
C SER A 40 7.48 6.25 7.94
N LEU A 41 7.81 7.25 7.10
CA LEU A 41 8.96 8.14 7.34
C LEU A 41 8.57 9.55 7.79
N GLN A 42 7.89 10.31 6.95
CA GLN A 42 7.60 11.73 7.17
C GLN A 42 6.15 12.05 6.81
N TRP A 43 5.64 13.14 7.37
CA TRP A 43 4.30 13.64 7.12
C TRP A 43 4.34 14.88 6.24
N ASN A 44 3.47 14.93 5.23
CA ASN A 44 3.10 16.16 4.54
C ASN A 44 1.56 16.37 4.58
N GLU A 45 1.07 17.51 4.09
CA GLU A 45 -0.36 17.86 4.13
C GLU A 45 -1.23 16.81 3.40
N GLN A 46 -0.74 16.30 2.27
CA GLN A 46 -1.40 15.23 1.51
C GLN A 46 -1.43 13.92 2.31
N GLY A 47 -0.38 13.65 3.11
CA GLY A 47 -0.30 12.56 4.07
C GLY A 47 -1.40 12.61 5.10
N GLU A 48 -1.68 13.78 5.69
CA GLU A 48 -2.77 13.95 6.66
C GLU A 48 -4.13 13.58 6.03
N ARG A 49 -4.38 14.05 4.81
CA ARG A 49 -5.61 13.75 4.06
C ARG A 49 -5.74 12.27 3.73
N LEU A 50 -4.62 11.63 3.37
CA LEU A 50 -4.56 10.19 3.16
C LEU A 50 -4.88 9.43 4.46
N SER A 51 -4.33 9.87 5.60
CA SER A 51 -4.61 9.29 6.92
C SER A 51 -6.09 9.39 7.29
N GLU A 52 -6.70 10.57 7.09
CA GLU A 52 -8.13 10.79 7.32
C GLU A 52 -9.00 9.86 6.46
N PHE A 53 -8.64 9.68 5.18
CA PHE A 53 -9.30 8.73 4.29
C PHE A 53 -9.20 7.29 4.82
N ILE A 54 -8.01 6.84 5.22
CA ILE A 54 -7.77 5.50 5.76
C ILE A 54 -8.62 5.25 7.00
N MET A 55 -8.62 6.22 7.93
CA MET A 55 -9.39 6.16 9.17
C MET A 55 -10.90 6.12 8.92
N THR A 56 -11.41 6.99 8.06
CA THR A 56 -12.85 7.12 7.73
C THR A 56 -13.39 5.87 7.02
N THR A 57 -12.58 5.29 6.13
CA THR A 57 -12.94 4.09 5.37
C THR A 57 -12.64 2.79 6.13
N LYS A 58 -11.92 2.86 7.26
CA LYS A 58 -11.42 1.71 8.01
C LYS A 58 -10.64 0.73 7.12
N THR A 59 -9.91 1.29 6.16
CA THR A 59 -8.97 0.55 5.31
C THR A 59 -7.61 0.48 5.99
N ILE A 60 -6.63 -0.20 5.42
CA ILE A 60 -5.30 -0.38 6.01
C ILE A 60 -4.28 0.18 5.05
N HIS A 61 -3.40 1.03 5.57
CA HIS A 61 -2.26 1.52 4.82
C HIS A 61 -1.20 0.43 4.74
N GLY A 62 -1.05 -0.18 3.56
CA GLY A 62 -0.22 -1.36 3.34
C GLY A 62 1.26 -1.08 3.52
N ASN A 63 1.76 0.02 2.98
CA ASN A 63 3.18 0.39 3.01
C ASN A 63 3.73 0.50 4.44
N SER A 64 2.94 1.06 5.37
CA SER A 64 3.34 1.26 6.76
C SER A 64 3.29 -0.01 7.61
N GLN A 65 2.63 -1.08 7.17
CA GLN A 65 2.50 -2.32 7.96
C GLN A 65 3.83 -3.06 8.11
N PHE A 66 4.69 -3.00 7.09
CA PHE A 66 5.86 -3.85 6.99
C PHE A 66 7.14 -3.03 7.11
N GLN A 67 8.06 -3.46 7.98
CA GLN A 67 9.37 -2.83 8.09
C GLN A 67 10.18 -3.14 6.84
N LYS A 68 10.73 -2.10 6.21
CA LYS A 68 11.60 -2.20 5.04
C LYS A 68 12.92 -1.48 5.29
N PRO A 69 14.04 -1.95 4.70
CA PRO A 69 15.26 -1.17 4.63
C PRO A 69 14.98 0.20 3.97
N SER A 70 15.62 1.26 4.46
CA SER A 70 15.42 2.63 3.94
C SER A 70 15.65 2.72 2.42
N SER A 71 16.65 2.01 1.89
CA SER A 71 16.95 1.95 0.45
C SER A 71 15.84 1.33 -0.40
N LEU A 72 14.95 0.52 0.18
CA LEU A 72 13.85 -0.17 -0.48
C LEU A 72 12.48 0.42 -0.14
N ARG A 73 12.44 1.58 0.53
CA ARG A 73 11.20 2.19 0.99
C ARG A 73 10.58 3.16 -0.02
N TRP A 74 11.37 4.10 -0.51
CA TRP A 74 10.90 5.15 -1.41
C TRP A 74 10.23 4.62 -2.68
N THR A 75 9.35 5.37 -3.29
CA THR A 75 8.70 4.96 -4.54
C THR A 75 8.99 5.94 -5.65
N TRP A 76 9.48 7.13 -5.32
CA TRP A 76 9.83 8.19 -6.27
C TRP A 76 11.22 8.79 -6.00
N GLU A 77 11.92 9.15 -7.07
CA GLU A 77 13.22 9.83 -7.07
C GLU A 77 13.09 11.20 -7.76
N SER A 78 13.56 12.27 -7.13
CA SER A 78 13.52 13.61 -7.75
C SER A 78 14.38 13.70 -9.00
N LEU A 79 13.83 14.20 -10.11
CA LEU A 79 14.59 14.53 -11.31
C LEU A 79 15.56 15.69 -11.04
N GLY A 80 16.80 15.61 -11.56
CA GLY A 80 17.79 16.69 -11.46
C GLY A 80 19.00 16.42 -10.56
N GLY A 81 19.25 15.17 -10.15
CA GLY A 81 20.52 14.78 -9.52
C GLY A 81 20.65 15.09 -8.03
N GLY A 82 19.61 15.63 -7.39
CA GLY A 82 19.58 15.90 -5.95
C GLY A 82 19.40 14.68 -5.04
N GLY A 83 19.09 13.51 -5.60
CA GLY A 83 19.00 12.24 -4.86
C GLY A 83 17.93 12.21 -3.77
N VAL A 84 16.88 13.04 -3.88
CA VAL A 84 15.76 13.01 -2.93
C VAL A 84 14.86 11.83 -3.26
N HIS A 85 14.56 11.04 -2.24
CA HIS A 85 13.75 9.83 -2.32
C HIS A 85 12.57 9.93 -1.37
N THR A 86 11.34 9.82 -1.87
CA THR A 86 10.12 9.85 -1.05
C THR A 86 9.21 8.66 -1.34
N GLU A 87 8.33 8.34 -0.40
CA GLU A 87 7.30 7.30 -0.54
C GLU A 87 5.96 7.99 -0.80
N ILE A 88 5.56 8.08 -2.07
CA ILE A 88 4.34 8.78 -2.51
C ILE A 88 3.32 7.88 -3.19
N ASP A 89 3.74 6.67 -3.58
CA ASP A 89 2.90 5.64 -4.15
C ASP A 89 2.45 4.68 -3.04
N HIS A 90 1.13 4.52 -2.86
CA HIS A 90 0.57 3.80 -1.72
C HIS A 90 -0.38 2.71 -2.13
N ILE A 91 -0.29 1.59 -1.40
CA ILE A 91 -1.29 0.51 -1.42
C ILE A 91 -2.17 0.64 -0.19
N ILE A 92 -3.49 0.64 -0.40
CA ILE A 92 -4.50 0.67 0.64
C ILE A 92 -5.41 -0.54 0.45
N VAL A 93 -5.61 -1.33 1.52
CA VAL A 93 -6.39 -2.58 1.46
C VAL A 93 -7.56 -2.57 2.45
N SER A 94 -8.68 -3.18 2.08
CA SER A 94 -9.85 -3.24 2.97
C SER A 94 -9.75 -4.28 4.09
N LYS A 95 -8.85 -5.26 3.96
CA LYS A 95 -8.75 -6.40 4.90
C LYS A 95 -7.31 -6.78 5.17
N ARG A 96 -6.93 -6.76 6.45
CA ARG A 96 -5.55 -7.00 6.90
C ARG A 96 -5.07 -8.39 6.58
N PHE A 97 -5.91 -9.39 6.84
CA PHE A 97 -5.49 -10.80 6.79
C PHE A 97 -5.15 -11.26 5.37
N CYS A 98 -5.59 -10.54 4.34
CA CYS A 98 -5.21 -10.84 2.97
C CYS A 98 -3.79 -10.39 2.68
N LEU A 99 -3.30 -9.31 3.28
CA LEU A 99 -2.04 -8.67 2.89
C LEU A 99 -0.86 -9.23 3.70
N THR A 100 0.13 -9.77 2.99
CA THR A 100 1.31 -10.43 3.59
C THR A 100 2.61 -9.69 3.35
N ASP A 101 2.67 -8.82 2.34
CA ASP A 101 3.84 -8.00 2.04
C ASP A 101 3.43 -6.79 1.18
N VAL A 102 4.09 -5.65 1.40
CA VAL A 102 4.12 -4.50 0.47
C VAL A 102 5.55 -4.04 0.37
N ALA A 103 6.08 -3.90 -0.85
CA ALA A 103 7.46 -3.48 -1.07
C ALA A 103 7.63 -2.74 -2.40
N ALA A 104 8.49 -1.73 -2.42
CA ALA A 104 9.04 -1.22 -3.67
C ALA A 104 10.00 -2.27 -4.25
N VAL A 105 9.90 -2.52 -5.54
CA VAL A 105 10.80 -3.43 -6.25
C VAL A 105 12.16 -2.73 -6.38
N PRO A 106 13.28 -3.41 -6.06
CA PRO A 106 14.63 -2.88 -6.30
C PRO A 106 14.79 -2.41 -7.75
N LYS A 107 15.72 -1.46 -7.95
CA LYS A 107 15.87 -0.70 -9.20
C LYS A 107 15.85 -1.63 -10.44
N PHE A 108 14.72 -1.60 -11.14
CA PHE A 108 14.51 -2.19 -12.46
C PHE A 108 14.43 -1.01 -13.44
N TYR A 109 15.09 -1.09 -14.59
CA TYR A 109 15.14 0.02 -15.53
C TYR A 109 13.81 0.14 -16.29
N THR A 110 12.87 0.90 -15.73
CA THR A 110 11.60 1.27 -16.38
C THR A 110 11.72 2.52 -17.25
N GLY A 111 12.80 3.30 -17.10
CA GLY A 111 12.90 4.66 -17.65
C GLY A 111 12.08 5.69 -16.86
N SER A 112 11.45 5.30 -15.75
CA SER A 112 10.69 6.18 -14.86
C SER A 112 11.51 6.54 -13.62
N ASP A 113 11.20 7.70 -13.05
CA ASP A 113 11.60 8.16 -11.72
C ASP A 113 10.82 7.48 -10.58
N HIS A 114 9.78 6.71 -10.90
CA HIS A 114 9.05 5.86 -9.96
C HIS A 114 9.56 4.40 -9.97
N ARG A 115 9.46 3.74 -8.81
CA ARG A 115 9.67 2.30 -8.64
C ARG A 115 8.36 1.55 -8.72
N LEU A 116 8.41 0.34 -9.27
CA LEU A 116 7.31 -0.61 -9.17
C LEU A 116 6.97 -0.87 -7.70
N LEU A 117 5.69 -0.88 -7.39
CA LEU A 117 5.19 -1.26 -6.07
C LEU A 117 4.56 -2.65 -6.18
N ARG A 118 4.89 -3.53 -5.23
CA ARG A 118 4.41 -4.91 -5.17
C ARG A 118 3.66 -5.14 -3.88
N GLU A 119 2.49 -5.74 -4.02
CA GLU A 119 1.69 -6.31 -2.94
C GLU A 119 1.63 -7.83 -3.08
N ARG A 120 1.68 -8.52 -1.93
CA ARG A 120 1.46 -9.97 -1.86
C ARG A 120 0.25 -10.25 -0.99
N PHE A 121 -0.69 -10.97 -1.57
CA PHE A 121 -1.86 -11.45 -0.89
C PHE A 121 -1.80 -12.96 -0.63
N SER A 122 -2.42 -13.36 0.47
CA SER A 122 -2.68 -14.75 0.84
C SER A 122 -4.17 -14.92 1.07
N PHE A 123 -4.77 -15.86 0.36
CA PHE A 123 -6.18 -16.19 0.49
C PHE A 123 -6.30 -17.66 0.88
N ALA A 124 -7.13 -17.94 1.89
CA ALA A 124 -7.53 -19.30 2.18
C ALA A 124 -8.54 -19.73 1.10
N GLU A 125 -8.25 -20.82 0.40
CA GLU A 125 -9.24 -21.42 -0.48
C GLU A 125 -10.39 -22.00 0.34
N LYS A 126 -11.62 -21.98 -0.21
CA LYS A 126 -12.73 -22.67 0.46
C LYS A 126 -12.37 -24.15 0.55
N ARG A 127 -12.35 -24.68 1.77
CA ARG A 127 -12.22 -26.13 2.03
C ARG A 127 -13.20 -26.88 1.13
N ASN A 128 -12.68 -27.74 0.27
CA ASN A 128 -13.50 -28.78 -0.33
C ASN A 128 -13.78 -29.80 0.79
N PRO A 129 -15.04 -30.13 1.13
CA PRO A 129 -15.34 -31.01 2.27
C PRO A 129 -14.69 -32.40 2.19
N GLN A 130 -14.15 -32.76 1.02
CA GLN A 130 -13.51 -34.05 0.73
C GLN A 130 -11.98 -34.03 0.84
N SER A 131 -11.32 -32.87 1.03
CA SER A 131 -9.86 -32.78 1.19
C SER A 131 -9.49 -32.35 2.61
N SER A 132 -8.59 -33.10 3.26
CA SER A 132 -8.02 -32.74 4.58
C SER A 132 -7.05 -31.55 4.50
N ASP A 133 -6.54 -31.27 3.31
CA ASP A 133 -5.53 -30.23 3.08
C ASP A 133 -6.20 -28.88 2.80
N SER A 134 -5.77 -27.86 3.54
CA SER A 134 -6.09 -26.47 3.24
C SER A 134 -5.02 -25.91 2.33
N GLU A 135 -5.34 -25.69 1.05
CA GLU A 135 -4.46 -24.97 0.14
C GLU A 135 -4.62 -23.45 0.35
N VAL A 136 -3.49 -22.76 0.51
CA VAL A 136 -3.44 -21.30 0.64
C VAL A 136 -2.94 -20.75 -0.69
N SER A 137 -3.84 -20.10 -1.42
CA SER A 137 -3.51 -19.44 -2.68
C SER A 137 -2.80 -18.11 -2.41
N GLN A 138 -1.61 -17.91 -3.00
CA GLN A 138 -0.92 -16.61 -2.99
C GLN A 138 -1.15 -15.89 -4.31
N LEU A 139 -1.55 -14.62 -4.24
CA LEU A 139 -1.66 -13.72 -5.39
C LEU A 139 -0.73 -12.54 -5.19
N SER A 140 0.14 -12.26 -6.15
CA SER A 140 0.98 -11.06 -6.13
C SER A 140 0.60 -10.15 -7.28
N LEU A 141 0.31 -8.88 -6.98
CA LEU A 141 0.11 -7.84 -7.98
C LEU A 141 1.34 -6.93 -7.94
N THR A 142 1.85 -6.58 -9.12
CA THR A 142 3.00 -5.69 -9.28
C THR A 142 2.68 -4.75 -10.42
N GLY A 143 2.79 -3.45 -10.17
CA GLY A 143 2.45 -2.42 -11.14
C GLY A 143 3.21 -1.13 -10.90
N VAL A 144 3.12 -0.25 -11.88
CA VAL A 144 3.55 1.15 -11.78
C VAL A 144 2.32 1.94 -11.35
N CYS A 145 2.38 2.68 -10.25
CA CYS A 145 1.43 3.77 -10.01
C CYS A 145 1.69 4.84 -11.07
N SER A 146 0.62 5.31 -11.72
CA SER A 146 0.67 6.08 -12.96
C SER A 146 1.80 7.12 -12.99
N PRO A 147 2.67 7.13 -14.01
CA PRO A 147 3.63 8.22 -14.16
C PRO A 147 2.87 9.52 -14.45
N ARG A 148 3.38 10.63 -13.87
CA ARG A 148 2.91 11.98 -14.15
C ARG A 148 3.16 12.40 -15.61
#